data_AF-A0AA95I4B9-F1
#
_entry.id   AF-A0AA95I4B9-F1
#
_cell.length_a   1.000
_cell.length_b   1.000
_cell.length_c   1.000
_cell.angle_alpha   90.00
_cell.angle_beta   90.00
_cell.angle_gamma   90.00
#
_symmetry.space_group_name_H-M   'P 1'
#
loop_
_entity.id
_entity.type
_entity.pdbx_description
1 polymer ?
#
loop_
_entity_poly.entity_id
_entity_poly.type
_entity_poly.pdbx_seq_one_letter_code
_entity_poly.pdbx_strand_id
1 'polypeptide(L)' 'MAVSKKDLANLIHQLPDKDIPLVADFLKRLISNPQDAHIPYDDEELSENDLKAIEQAELEFKQGKTIRLKDIEHELRN' A
#
# COMPACT_ATOMS: atom_id res chain seq x y z
N MET A 1 4.74 1.85 -19.58
CA MET A 1 5.36 0.50 -19.55
C MET A 1 4.27 -0.53 -19.83
N ALA A 2 4.49 -1.47 -20.75
CA ALA A 2 3.55 -2.56 -21.00
C ALA A 2 4.12 -3.85 -20.42
N VAL A 3 3.59 -4.28 -19.27
CA VAL A 3 3.94 -5.57 -18.66
C VAL A 3 3.26 -6.67 -19.47
N SER A 4 4.00 -7.71 -19.87
CA SER A 4 3.40 -8.81 -20.62
C SER A 4 2.49 -9.62 -19.71
N LYS A 5 1.40 -10.19 -20.27
CA LYS A 5 0.50 -11.08 -19.53
C LYS A 5 1.23 -12.25 -18.87
N LYS A 6 2.34 -12.68 -19.46
CA LYS A 6 3.20 -13.76 -18.96
C LYS A 6 3.95 -13.35 -17.69
N ASP A 7 4.52 -12.16 -17.69
CA ASP A 7 5.28 -11.65 -16.55
C ASP A 7 4.36 -11.39 -15.35
N LEU A 8 3.15 -10.87 -15.62
CA LEU A 8 2.13 -10.66 -14.59
C LEU A 8 1.67 -11.99 -13.97
N ALA A 9 1.44 -13.01 -14.79
CA ALA A 9 1.09 -14.34 -14.30
C ALA A 9 2.20 -14.93 -13.42
N ASN A 10 3.46 -14.80 -13.84
CA ASN A 10 4.61 -15.31 -13.06
C ASN A 10 4.73 -14.61 -11.70
N LEU A 11 4.54 -13.28 -11.66
CA LEU A 11 4.50 -12.51 -10.41
C LEU A 11 3.40 -12.96 -9.47
N ILE A 12 2.20 -13.22 -10.00
CA ILE A 12 1.07 -13.71 -9.18
C ILE A 12 1.37 -15.08 -8.57
N HIS A 13 2.06 -15.97 -9.30
CA HIS A 13 2.41 -17.31 -8.80
C HIS A 13 3.49 -17.32 -7.71
N GLN A 14 4.25 -16.23 -7.58
CA GLN A 14 5.25 -16.07 -6.52
C GLN A 14 4.66 -15.51 -5.22
N LEU A 15 3.40 -15.05 -5.25
CA LEU A 15 2.74 -14.49 -4.08
C LEU A 15 2.11 -15.60 -3.21
N PRO A 16 2.17 -15.47 -1.88
CA PRO A 16 1.40 -16.33 -0.98
C PRO A 16 -0.11 -16.16 -1.20
N ASP A 17 -0.89 -17.24 -1.09
CA ASP A 17 -2.35 -17.21 -1.31
C ASP A 17 -3.09 -16.15 -0.48
N LYS A 18 -2.59 -15.88 0.74
CA LYS A 18 -3.12 -14.86 1.65
C LYS A 18 -3.03 -13.42 1.09
N ASP A 19 -2.08 -13.17 0.19
CA ASP A 19 -1.76 -11.83 -0.31
C ASP A 19 -2.37 -11.58 -1.71
N ILE A 20 -2.86 -12.63 -2.37
CA ILE A 20 -3.53 -12.55 -3.69
C ILE A 20 -4.71 -11.56 -3.69
N PRO A 21 -5.62 -11.54 -2.68
CA PRO A 21 -6.75 -10.60 -2.69
C PRO A 21 -6.29 -9.13 -2.63
N LEU A 22 -5.22 -8.84 -1.89
CA LEU A 22 -4.67 -7.49 -1.75
C LEU A 22 -4.07 -7.02 -3.08
N VAL A 23 -3.28 -7.87 -3.74
CA VAL A 23 -2.65 -7.54 -5.03
C VAL A 23 -3.70 -7.40 -6.14
N ALA A 24 -4.75 -8.21 -6.12
CA ALA A 24 -5.86 -8.10 -7.07
C ALA A 24 -6.62 -6.75 -6.92
N ASP A 25 -6.84 -6.29 -5.69
CA ASP A 25 -7.49 -4.99 -5.45
C ASP A 25 -6.59 -3.82 -5.87
N PHE A 26 -5.29 -3.90 -5.60
CA PHE A 26 -4.30 -2.92 -6.04
C PHE A 26 -4.23 -2.82 -7.57
N LEU A 27 -4.12 -3.96 -8.27
CA LEU A 27 -4.12 -4.01 -9.73
C LEU A 27 -5.40 -3.43 -10.33
N LYS A 28 -6.56 -3.71 -9.72
CA LYS A 28 -7.84 -3.12 -10.14
C LYS A 28 -7.84 -1.60 -10.02
N ARG A 29 -7.33 -1.05 -8.90
CA ARG A 29 -7.24 0.41 -8.70
C ARG A 29 -6.32 1.06 -9.74
N LEU A 30 -5.13 0.47 -9.96
CA LEU A 30 -4.18 0.94 -10.97
C LEU A 30 -4.76 0.97 -12.39
N ILE A 31 -5.53 -0.05 -12.77
CA ILE A 31 -6.14 -0.13 -14.10
C ILE A 31 -7.34 0.84 -14.22
N SER A 32 -8.10 1.01 -13.14
CA SER A 32 -9.34 1.81 -13.16
C SER A 32 -9.08 3.31 -13.06
N ASN A 33 -7.95 3.73 -12.48
CA ASN A 33 -7.59 5.13 -12.30
C ASN A 33 -6.34 5.49 -13.12
N PRO A 34 -6.48 5.98 -14.36
CA PRO A 34 -5.34 6.37 -15.18
C PRO A 34 -4.57 7.59 -14.64
N GLN A 35 -5.14 8.35 -13.70
CA GLN A 35 -4.45 9.42 -12.96
C GLN A 35 -3.51 8.87 -11.88
N ASP A 36 -3.81 7.68 -11.34
CA ASP A 36 -2.95 6.96 -10.38
C ASP A 36 -1.84 6.17 -11.09
N ALA A 37 -1.76 6.23 -12.43
CA ALA A 37 -0.75 5.51 -13.20
C ALA A 37 0.65 6.15 -13.09
N HIS A 38 0.74 7.42 -12.66
CA HIS A 38 2.00 8.06 -12.31
C HIS A 38 2.25 7.91 -10.81
N ILE A 39 2.49 6.68 -10.36
CA ILE A 39 3.12 6.47 -9.06
C ILE A 39 4.61 6.75 -9.29
N PRO A 40 5.19 7.82 -8.71
CA PRO A 40 6.64 7.97 -8.73
C PRO A 40 7.24 6.76 -8.03
N TYR A 41 8.21 6.11 -8.65
CA TYR A 41 8.98 5.09 -7.98
C TYR A 41 9.68 5.75 -6.80
N ASP A 42 9.43 5.24 -5.60
CA ASP A 42 10.15 5.64 -4.38
C ASP A 42 11.53 4.97 -4.41
N ASP A 43 12.36 5.44 -5.34
CA ASP A 43 13.73 4.99 -5.54
C ASP A 43 14.72 5.74 -4.61
N GLU A 44 14.20 6.62 -3.74
CA GLU A 44 15.00 7.33 -2.75
C GLU A 44 15.35 6.39 -1.59
N GLU A 45 16.60 6.47 -1.11
CA GLU A 45 16.97 5.75 0.11
C GLU A 45 16.14 6.28 1.29
N LEU A 46 15.66 5.38 2.14
CA LEU A 46 14.98 5.74 3.39
C LEU A 46 15.85 6.74 4.18
N SER A 47 15.34 7.95 4.38
CA SER A 47 16.06 8.96 5.14
C SER A 47 16.01 8.65 6.64
N GLU A 48 16.91 9.25 7.42
CA GLU A 48 16.86 9.16 8.88
C GLU A 48 15.53 9.70 9.46
N ASN A 49 14.88 10.62 8.76
CA ASN A 49 13.57 11.14 9.18
C ASN A 49 12.47 10.10 8.99
N ASP A 50 12.53 9.32 7.90
CA ASP A 50 11.56 8.26 7.62
C ASP A 50 11.71 7.13 8.65
N LEU A 51 12.95 6.76 8.99
CA LEU A 51 13.24 5.79 10.04
C LEU A 51 12.68 6.23 11.40
N LYS A 52 12.89 7.49 11.79
CA LYS A 52 12.32 8.05 13.03
C LYS A 52 10.79 8.08 13.00
N ALA A 53 10.19 8.40 11.86
CA ALA A 53 8.74 8.41 11.70
C ALA A 53 8.15 7.01 11.88
N ILE A 54 8.80 5.97 11.34
CA ILE A 54 8.40 4.57 11.50
C ILE A 54 8.50 4.14 12.98
N GLU A 55 9.63 4.42 13.64
CA GLU A 55 9.80 4.10 15.06
C GLU A 55 8.76 4.79 15.95
N GLN A 56 8.49 6.07 15.67
CA GLN A 56 7.49 6.83 16.40
C GLN A 56 6.08 6.26 16.17
N ALA A 57 5.73 5.91 14.94
CA ALA A 57 4.45 5.30 14.60
C ALA A 57 4.25 3.94 15.30
N GLU A 58 5.30 3.10 15.36
CA GLU A 58 5.25 1.86 16.13
C GLU A 58 5.00 2.10 17.63
N LEU A 59 5.64 3.12 18.18
CA LEU A 59 5.55 3.46 19.59
C LEU A 59 4.15 4.02 19.92
N GLU A 60 3.60 4.86 19.06
CA GLU A 60 2.22 5.37 19.15
C GLU A 60 1.19 4.24 19.02
N PHE A 61 1.43 3.27 18.13
CA PHE A 61 0.59 2.08 17.99
C PHE A 61 0.61 1.22 19.26
N LYS A 62 1.80 0.94 19.81
CA LYS A 62 1.97 0.21 21.07
C LYS A 62 1.32 0.93 22.25
N GLN A 63 1.32 2.26 22.24
CA GLN A 63 0.67 3.11 23.25
C GLN A 63 -0.84 3.27 23.06
N GLY A 64 -1.42 2.71 21.98
CA GLY A 64 -2.85 2.84 21.68
C GLY A 64 -3.28 4.26 21.30
N LYS A 65 -2.35 5.10 20.86
CA LYS A 65 -2.61 6.49 20.42
C LYS A 65 -3.04 6.57 18.95
N THR A 66 -3.01 5.45 18.22
CA THR A 66 -3.42 5.39 16.83
C THR A 66 -4.93 5.24 16.72
N ILE A 67 -5.52 5.99 15.79
CA ILE A 67 -6.95 5.89 15.46
C ILE A 67 -7.07 4.86 14.34
N ARG A 68 -8.04 3.94 14.43
CA ARG A 68 -8.25 2.98 13.34
C ARG A 68 -8.91 3.70 12.18
N LEU A 69 -8.51 3.37 10.96
CA LEU A 69 -9.12 3.91 9.73
C LEU A 69 -10.65 3.79 9.74
N LYS A 70 -11.19 2.66 10.24
CA LYS A 70 -12.63 2.42 10.36
C LYS A 70 -13.36 3.43 11.25
N ASP A 71 -12.68 3.92 12.29
CA ASP A 71 -13.25 4.91 13.21
C ASP A 71 -13.33 6.28 12.53
N ILE A 72 -12.32 6.62 11.73
CA ILE A 72 -12.29 7.85 10.90
C ILE A 72 -13.35 7.79 9.78
N GLU A 73 -13.50 6.64 9.10
CA GLU A 73 -14.51 6.46 8.06
C GLU A 73 -15.95 6.63 8.59
N HIS A 74 -16.18 6.28 9.85
CA HIS A 74 -17.47 6.47 10.50
C HIS A 74 -17.74 7.94 10.81
N GLU A 75 -16.73 8.68 11.27
CA GLU A 75 -16.83 10.12 11.56
C GLU A 75 -17.01 10.97 10.30
N LEU A 76 -16.34 10.63 9.18
CA LEU A 76 -16.43 11.38 7.92
C LEU A 76 -17.73 11.16 7.14
N ARG A 77 -18.54 10.15 7.51
CA ARG A 77 -19.81 9.82 6.84
C ARG A 77 -21.05 10.36 7.56
N ASN A 78 -20.87 11.06 8.69
CA ASN A 78 -21.92 11.82 9.39
C ASN A 78 -21.78 13.32 9.11
#